data_AF-A0A553FFN7-F1
#
_entry.id   AF-A0A553FFN7-F1
#
_cell.length_a   1.000
_cell.length_b   1.000
_cell.length_c   1.000
_cell.angle_alpha   90.00
_cell.angle_beta   90.00
_cell.angle_gamma   90.00
#
_symmetry.space_group_name_H-M   'P 1'
#
loop_
_entity.id
_entity.type
_entity.pdbx_description
1 polymer ?
#
loop_
_entity_poly.entity_id
_entity_poly.type
_entity_poly.pdbx_seq_one_letter_code
_entity_poly.pdbx_strand_id
1 'polypeptide(L)'
;MITRCIWTNSTMNRLPSLVKIPLKYALVASVLAIAVILLLFYTNRHPLLIPVFYDYRILLFGVFIFFSMKEFKEQHAFGVLHFWQGFLIGIFFYLVLGIVVGIFIFGFGHMEVSFLHDYVEGAIRGLELNRDQLTSQSAITITPEQFDHQITLMKSTKPYQMALDYFIKSCLIGFFLSILLAIILRRTDIKT
;
A
#
# COMPACT_ATOMS: atom_id res chain seq x y z
N MET A 1 10.96 -13.36 33.01
CA MET A 1 10.51 -14.66 32.47
C MET A 1 9.05 -14.80 32.88
N ILE A 2 8.15 -15.26 31.98
CA ILE A 2 6.68 -15.27 32.10
C ILE A 2 5.99 -14.09 31.39
N THR A 3 5.63 -14.31 30.13
CA THR A 3 4.27 -14.17 29.55
C THR A 3 4.35 -14.42 28.03
N ARG A 4 4.47 -15.69 27.62
CA ARG A 4 4.15 -16.15 26.25
C ARG A 4 3.08 -17.23 26.36
N CYS A 5 1.84 -16.79 26.45
CA CYS A 5 0.63 -17.58 26.20
C CYS A 5 -0.46 -16.52 26.08
N ILE A 6 -1.09 -16.31 24.93
CA ILE A 6 -2.23 -17.07 24.42
C ILE A 6 -2.44 -16.47 23.02
N TRP A 7 -2.40 -17.28 21.95
CA TRP A 7 -2.97 -17.05 20.59
C TRP A 7 -2.29 -18.04 19.62
N THR A 8 -2.39 -19.34 19.88
CA THR A 8 -1.98 -20.37 18.91
C THR A 8 -3.20 -20.84 18.14
N ASN A 9 -3.53 -20.11 17.07
CA ASN A 9 -4.34 -20.66 15.98
C ASN A 9 -3.55 -21.80 15.30
N SER A 10 -4.10 -23.01 15.32
CA SER A 10 -3.44 -24.26 14.90
C SER A 10 -3.00 -24.30 13.43
N THR A 11 -3.57 -23.45 12.57
CA THR A 11 -3.22 -23.34 11.15
C THR A 11 -1.98 -22.47 10.89
N MET A 12 -1.69 -21.48 11.74
CA MET A 12 -0.56 -20.56 11.57
C MET A 12 0.79 -21.10 12.08
N ASN A 13 0.81 -22.29 12.69
CA ASN A 13 2.04 -22.86 13.25
C ASN A 13 2.90 -23.62 12.23
N ARG A 14 2.40 -23.82 11.01
CA ARG A 14 3.17 -24.48 9.93
C ARG A 14 3.91 -23.51 9.02
N LEU A 15 3.63 -22.21 9.11
CA LEU A 15 4.23 -21.20 8.24
C LEU A 15 5.61 -20.77 8.76
N PRO A 16 6.60 -20.55 7.87
CA PRO A 16 7.88 -19.95 8.25
C PRO A 16 7.65 -18.61 8.95
N SER A 17 8.47 -18.29 9.96
CA SER A 17 8.41 -17.00 10.68
C SER A 17 8.55 -15.79 9.76
N LEU A 18 9.30 -15.95 8.65
CA LEU A 18 9.44 -14.97 7.57
C LEU A 18 8.13 -14.58 6.89
N VAL A 19 7.11 -15.45 6.92
CA VAL A 19 5.79 -15.19 6.31
C VAL A 19 4.74 -14.89 7.38
N LYS A 20 4.78 -15.62 8.51
CA LYS A 20 3.79 -15.50 9.58
C LYS A 20 3.75 -14.10 10.20
N ILE A 21 4.92 -13.51 10.46
CA ILE A 21 5.02 -12.19 11.10
C ILE A 21 4.48 -11.08 10.18
N PRO A 22 4.98 -10.91 8.93
CA PRO A 22 4.44 -9.88 8.06
C PRO A 22 2.95 -10.10 7.75
N LEU A 23 2.47 -11.34 7.64
CA LEU A 23 1.04 -11.63 7.47
C LEU A 23 0.19 -11.08 8.63
N LYS A 24 0.60 -11.35 9.88
CA LYS A 24 -0.10 -10.84 11.08
C LYS A 24 -0.22 -9.31 11.04
N TYR A 25 0.90 -8.62 10.80
CA TYR A 25 0.93 -7.17 10.76
C TYR A 25 0.21 -6.60 9.55
N ALA A 26 0.29 -7.23 8.38
CA ALA A 26 -0.39 -6.81 7.16
C ALA A 26 -1.91 -6.88 7.31
N LEU A 27 -2.45 -7.90 7.99
CA LEU A 27 -3.89 -8.00 8.24
C LEU A 27 -4.39 -6.87 9.15
N VAL A 28 -3.68 -6.59 10.25
CA VAL A 28 -4.02 -5.46 11.14
C VAL A 28 -3.93 -4.13 10.39
N ALA A 29 -2.86 -3.94 9.63
CA ALA A 29 -2.63 -2.76 8.81
C ALA A 29 -3.69 -2.59 7.71
N SER A 30 -4.21 -3.69 7.14
CA SER A 30 -5.27 -3.66 6.14
C SER A 30 -6.60 -3.18 6.72
N VAL A 31 -6.97 -3.65 7.92
CA VAL A 31 -8.17 -3.18 8.61
C VAL A 31 -8.08 -1.68 8.89
N LEU A 32 -6.91 -1.21 9.37
CA LEU A 32 -6.67 0.21 9.58
C LEU A 32 -6.73 1.01 8.28
N ALA A 33 -6.12 0.51 7.20
CA ALA A 33 -6.15 1.15 5.89
C ALA A 33 -7.58 1.26 5.34
N ILE A 34 -8.40 0.22 5.49
CA ILE A 34 -9.81 0.23 5.11
C ILE A 34 -10.58 1.29 5.92
N ALA A 35 -10.36 1.36 7.23
CA ALA A 35 -10.98 2.38 8.06
C ALA A 35 -10.59 3.81 7.63
N VAL A 36 -9.33 4.03 7.26
CA VAL A 36 -8.86 5.32 6.74
C VAL A 36 -9.49 5.64 5.38
N ILE A 37 -9.60 4.67 4.47
CA ILE A 37 -10.28 4.84 3.16
C ILE A 37 -11.73 5.28 3.37
N LEU A 38 -12.46 4.60 4.27
CA LEU A 38 -13.84 4.94 4.58
C LEU A 38 -13.95 6.34 5.19
N LEU A 39 -13.08 6.69 6.15
CA LEU A 39 -13.06 8.01 6.77
C LEU A 39 -12.81 9.12 5.73
N LEU A 40 -11.84 8.92 4.84
CA LEU A 40 -11.54 9.88 3.77
C LEU A 40 -12.75 10.05 2.85
N PHE A 41 -13.33 8.93 2.41
CA PHE A 41 -14.50 8.96 1.53
C PHE A 41 -15.67 9.73 2.16
N TYR A 42 -16.05 9.43 3.41
CA TYR A 42 -17.15 10.12 4.10
C TYR A 42 -16.83 11.57 4.50
N THR A 43 -15.57 12.02 4.39
CA THR A 43 -15.18 13.43 4.55
C THR A 43 -15.06 14.17 3.22
N ASN A 44 -15.67 13.63 2.15
CA ASN A 44 -15.65 14.15 0.78
C ASN A 44 -14.24 14.26 0.18
N ARG A 45 -13.32 13.38 0.61
CA ARG A 45 -11.98 13.28 0.03
C ARG A 45 -11.78 11.90 -0.56
N HIS A 46 -11.62 11.82 -1.87
CA HIS A 46 -11.40 10.53 -2.50
C HIS A 46 -10.01 9.96 -2.14
N PRO A 47 -9.92 8.78 -1.50
CA PRO A 47 -8.67 8.27 -0.93
C PRO A 47 -7.61 7.93 -1.99
N LEU A 48 -8.01 7.64 -3.23
CA LEU A 48 -7.11 7.31 -4.33
C LEU A 48 -6.56 8.53 -5.09
N LEU A 49 -7.08 9.74 -4.81
CA LEU A 49 -6.70 10.97 -5.52
C LEU A 49 -5.70 11.83 -4.72
N ILE A 50 -5.30 11.38 -3.53
CA ILE A 50 -4.35 12.10 -2.69
C ILE A 50 -2.95 12.05 -3.34
N PRO A 51 -2.22 13.18 -3.44
CA PRO A 51 -0.85 13.18 -3.94
C PRO A 51 0.06 12.25 -3.14
N VAL A 52 1.02 11.62 -3.81
CA VAL A 52 1.90 10.59 -3.23
C VAL A 52 2.59 11.05 -1.94
N PHE A 53 2.98 12.32 -1.83
CA PHE A 53 3.65 12.86 -0.63
C PHE A 53 2.78 12.86 0.64
N TYR A 54 1.45 12.96 0.47
CA TYR A 54 0.47 12.98 1.57
C TYR A 54 -0.26 11.64 1.71
N ASP A 55 0.25 10.61 1.05
CA ASP A 55 -0.38 9.30 1.04
C ASP A 55 -0.23 8.60 2.39
N TYR A 56 -1.36 8.27 3.01
CA TYR A 56 -1.41 7.58 4.30
C TYR A 56 -0.66 6.23 4.29
N ARG A 57 -0.52 5.61 3.11
CA ARG A 57 0.22 4.35 2.94
C ARG A 57 1.69 4.47 3.34
N ILE A 58 2.32 5.63 3.14
CA ILE A 58 3.74 5.82 3.49
C ILE A 58 3.95 5.63 4.99
N LEU A 59 3.12 6.28 5.81
CA LEU A 59 3.19 6.16 7.28
C LEU A 59 2.84 4.74 7.73
N LEU A 60 1.75 4.20 7.18
CA LEU A 60 1.26 2.88 7.56
C LEU A 60 2.26 1.77 7.19
N PHE A 61 2.86 1.82 6.01
CA PHE A 61 3.90 0.87 5.61
C PHE A 61 5.16 1.05 6.44
N GLY A 62 5.62 2.29 6.64
CA GLY A 62 6.81 2.58 7.44
C GLY A 62 6.72 1.96 8.85
N VAL A 63 5.63 2.22 9.55
CA VAL A 63 5.41 1.75 10.93
C VAL A 63 5.27 0.23 11.00
N PHE A 64 4.41 -0.36 10.17
CA PHE A 64 4.10 -1.78 10.29
C PHE A 64 5.17 -2.70 9.68
N ILE A 65 5.86 -2.28 8.61
CA ILE A 65 7.03 -3.01 8.10
C ILE A 65 8.15 -2.96 9.14
N PHE A 66 8.41 -1.80 9.75
CA PHE A 66 9.41 -1.68 10.81
C PHE A 66 9.12 -2.61 11.99
N PHE A 67 7.88 -2.64 12.49
CA PHE A 67 7.51 -3.55 13.58
C PHE A 67 7.60 -5.02 13.17
N SER A 68 7.23 -5.36 11.94
CA SER A 68 7.38 -6.73 11.40
C SER A 68 8.84 -7.17 11.39
N MET A 69 9.75 -6.34 10.89
CA MET A 69 11.18 -6.63 10.86
C MET A 69 11.79 -6.66 12.26
N LYS A 70 11.37 -5.76 13.15
CA LYS A 70 11.83 -5.71 14.55
C LYS A 70 11.45 -6.98 15.30
N GLU A 71 10.19 -7.41 15.21
CA GLU A 71 9.72 -8.64 15.84
C GLU A 71 10.46 -9.87 15.31
N PHE A 72 10.66 -9.96 13.99
CA PHE A 72 11.42 -11.05 13.39
C PHE A 72 12.86 -11.08 13.92
N LYS A 73 13.54 -9.93 13.93
CA LYS A 73 14.92 -9.79 14.41
C LYS A 73 15.05 -10.23 15.87
N GLU A 74 14.18 -9.75 16.75
CA GLU A 74 14.28 -9.98 18.19
C GLU A 74 13.85 -11.39 18.60
N GLN A 75 12.81 -11.94 17.96
CA GLN A 75 12.20 -13.19 18.42
C GLN A 75 12.64 -14.43 17.65
N HIS A 76 13.18 -14.28 16.43
CA HIS A 76 13.44 -15.41 15.53
C HIS A 76 14.84 -15.42 14.92
N ALA A 77 15.55 -14.29 14.92
CA ALA A 77 16.87 -14.18 14.31
C ALA A 77 17.96 -13.74 15.31
N PHE A 78 17.71 -13.92 16.61
CA PHE A 78 18.68 -13.68 17.70
C PHE A 78 19.37 -12.30 17.63
N GLY A 79 18.66 -11.28 17.17
CA GLY A 79 19.19 -9.91 17.06
C GLY A 79 19.95 -9.60 15.75
N VAL A 80 20.15 -10.58 14.87
CA VAL A 80 20.79 -10.45 13.56
C VAL A 80 19.71 -10.38 12.49
N LEU A 81 19.81 -9.44 11.55
CA LEU A 81 18.86 -9.33 10.44
C LEU A 81 19.64 -9.14 9.14
N HIS A 82 19.59 -10.15 8.28
CA HIS A 82 20.14 -10.04 6.94
C HIS A 82 19.24 -9.15 6.07
N PHE A 83 19.86 -8.44 5.12
CA PHE A 83 19.14 -7.56 4.21
C PHE A 83 18.01 -8.28 3.47
N TRP A 84 18.27 -9.47 2.91
CA TRP A 84 17.26 -10.22 2.17
C TRP A 84 16.07 -10.63 3.04
N GLN A 85 16.28 -10.91 4.34
CA GLN A 85 15.19 -11.26 5.26
C GLN A 85 14.29 -10.06 5.50
N GLY A 86 14.88 -8.90 5.78
CA GLY A 86 14.12 -7.65 5.92
C GLY A 86 13.36 -7.32 4.64
N PHE A 87 14.02 -7.41 3.49
CA PHE A 87 13.42 -7.15 2.19
C PHE A 87 12.22 -8.07 1.91
N LEU A 88 12.35 -9.39 2.12
CA LEU A 88 11.24 -10.33 1.93
C LEU A 88 10.09 -10.08 2.91
N ILE A 89 10.38 -9.76 4.17
CA ILE A 89 9.33 -9.39 5.15
C ILE A 89 8.52 -8.21 4.63
N GLY A 90 9.20 -7.19 4.08
CA GLY A 90 8.54 -6.05 3.46
C GLY A 90 7.70 -6.43 2.24
N ILE A 91 8.23 -7.29 1.35
CA ILE A 91 7.50 -7.81 0.18
C ILE A 91 6.22 -8.50 0.58
N PHE A 92 6.29 -9.48 1.48
CA PHE A 92 5.11 -10.21 1.93
C PHE A 92 4.09 -9.26 2.58
N PHE A 93 4.57 -8.28 3.36
CA PHE A 93 3.71 -7.32 4.01
C PHE A 93 2.88 -6.50 3.01
N TYR A 94 3.52 -5.80 2.06
CA TYR A 94 2.78 -4.90 1.16
C TYR A 94 1.95 -5.67 0.14
N LEU A 95 2.35 -6.88 -0.26
CA LEU A 95 1.57 -7.72 -1.18
C LEU A 95 0.25 -8.17 -0.52
N VAL A 96 0.32 -8.69 0.70
CA VAL A 96 -0.87 -9.11 1.45
C VAL A 96 -1.79 -7.91 1.67
N LEU A 97 -1.24 -6.79 2.13
CA LEU A 97 -2.04 -5.58 2.36
C LEU A 97 -2.68 -5.07 1.07
N GLY A 98 -1.90 -4.96 0.00
CA GLY A 98 -2.37 -4.50 -1.30
C GLY A 98 -3.51 -5.37 -1.84
N ILE A 99 -3.42 -6.70 -1.68
CA ILE A 99 -4.47 -7.63 -2.10
C ILE A 99 -5.73 -7.45 -1.25
N VAL A 100 -5.61 -7.45 0.08
CA VAL A 100 -6.77 -7.34 0.97
C VAL A 100 -7.51 -6.02 0.77
N VAL A 101 -6.78 -4.91 0.70
CA VAL A 101 -7.39 -3.59 0.49
C VAL A 101 -7.86 -3.42 -0.96
N GLY A 102 -7.16 -4.01 -1.95
CA GLY A 102 -7.61 -4.02 -3.35
C GLY A 102 -8.93 -4.75 -3.53
N ILE A 103 -9.12 -5.91 -2.87
CA ILE A 103 -10.39 -6.63 -2.84
C ILE A 103 -11.49 -5.76 -2.21
N PHE A 104 -11.18 -5.08 -1.10
CA PHE A 104 -12.12 -4.14 -0.49
C PHE A 104 -12.51 -3.01 -1.45
N ILE A 105 -11.55 -2.35 -2.10
CA ILE A 105 -11.81 -1.27 -3.07
C ILE A 105 -12.67 -1.77 -4.23
N PHE A 106 -12.37 -2.96 -4.75
CA PHE A 106 -13.15 -3.56 -5.83
C PHE A 106 -14.61 -3.80 -5.41
N GLY A 107 -14.82 -4.42 -4.24
CA GLY A 107 -16.16 -4.65 -3.71
C GLY A 107 -16.89 -3.36 -3.39
N PHE A 108 -16.22 -2.41 -2.72
CA PHE A 108 -16.79 -1.13 -2.33
C PHE A 108 -17.19 -0.30 -3.55
N GLY A 109 -16.34 -0.20 -4.58
CA GLY A 109 -16.66 0.51 -5.81
C GLY A 109 -17.75 -0.14 -6.67
N HIS A 110 -18.08 -1.41 -6.40
CA HIS A 110 -19.24 -2.05 -7.02
C HIS A 110 -20.54 -1.79 -6.24
N MET A 111 -20.46 -1.70 -4.90
CA MET A 111 -21.61 -1.46 -4.03
C MET A 111 -21.99 0.03 -3.95
N GLU A 112 -20.99 0.91 -3.95
CA GLU A 112 -21.15 2.35 -3.79
C GLU A 112 -20.82 3.06 -5.10
N VAL A 113 -21.85 3.39 -5.88
CA VAL A 113 -21.69 4.01 -7.22
C VAL A 113 -21.03 5.39 -7.11
N SER A 114 -21.31 6.12 -6.03
CA SER A 114 -20.70 7.44 -5.79
C SER A 114 -19.18 7.37 -5.65
N PHE A 115 -18.64 6.29 -5.07
CA PHE A 115 -17.19 6.09 -4.92
C PHE A 115 -16.46 6.08 -6.27
N LEU A 116 -16.98 5.35 -7.26
CA LEU A 116 -16.41 5.33 -8.61
C LEU A 116 -16.60 6.68 -9.32
N HIS A 117 -17.79 7.28 -9.19
CA HIS A 117 -18.09 8.56 -9.83
C HIS A 117 -17.15 9.67 -9.35
N ASP A 118 -16.98 9.80 -8.03
CA ASP A 118 -16.12 10.81 -7.41
C ASP A 118 -14.64 10.62 -7.78
N TYR A 119 -14.20 9.36 -7.92
CA TYR A 119 -12.88 9.06 -8.44
C TYR A 119 -12.69 9.59 -9.86
N VAL A 120 -13.63 9.27 -10.77
CA VAL A 120 -13.55 9.65 -12.18
C VAL A 120 -13.61 11.17 -12.34
N GLU A 121 -14.55 11.83 -11.67
CA GLU A 121 -14.68 13.29 -11.72
C GLU A 121 -13.41 13.97 -11.17
N GLY A 122 -12.93 13.52 -10.02
CA GLY A 122 -11.73 14.08 -9.42
C GLY A 122 -10.46 13.82 -10.24
N ALA A 123 -10.35 12.66 -10.89
CA ALA A 123 -9.25 12.35 -11.81
C ALA A 123 -9.28 13.24 -13.06
N ILE A 124 -10.45 13.44 -13.66
CA ILE A 124 -10.62 14.34 -14.82
C ILE A 124 -10.28 15.78 -14.43
N ARG A 125 -10.80 16.27 -13.30
CA ARG A 125 -10.46 17.61 -12.78
C ARG A 125 -8.95 17.73 -12.55
N GLY A 126 -8.31 16.68 -12.03
CA GLY A 126 -6.86 16.61 -11.89
C GLY A 126 -6.12 16.73 -13.22
N LEU A 127 -6.58 16.06 -14.28
CA LEU A 127 -6.01 16.18 -15.63
C LEU A 127 -6.22 17.58 -16.22
N GLU A 128 -7.40 18.16 -16.06
CA GLU A 128 -7.73 19.51 -16.55
C GLU A 128 -6.89 20.60 -15.87
N LEU A 129 -6.70 20.52 -14.55
CA LEU A 129 -5.86 21.46 -13.81
C LEU A 129 -4.39 21.41 -14.26
N ASN A 130 -3.94 20.26 -14.75
CA ASN A 130 -2.56 20.07 -15.25
C ASN A 130 -2.46 20.20 -16.78
N ARG A 131 -3.55 20.53 -17.49
CA ARG A 131 -3.59 20.60 -18.95
C ARG A 131 -2.51 21.50 -19.52
N ASP A 132 -2.34 22.70 -18.95
CA ASP A 132 -1.37 23.68 -19.44
C ASP A 132 0.06 23.19 -19.22
N GLN A 133 0.34 22.53 -18.10
CA GLN A 133 1.65 21.91 -17.84
C GLN A 133 1.94 20.78 -18.84
N LEU A 134 0.94 19.94 -19.14
CA LEU A 134 1.06 18.79 -20.03
C LEU A 134 1.17 19.16 -21.52
N THR A 135 0.59 20.28 -21.92
CA THR A 135 0.53 20.73 -23.33
C THR A 135 1.59 21.77 -23.68
N SER A 136 2.11 22.54 -22.73
CA SER A 136 3.03 23.66 -23.02
C SER A 136 4.40 23.61 -22.32
N GLN A 137 4.55 22.86 -21.22
CA GLN A 137 5.77 22.91 -20.38
C GLN A 137 6.47 21.56 -20.15
N SER A 138 5.96 20.46 -20.70
CA SER A 138 6.50 19.12 -20.49
C SER A 138 7.41 18.66 -21.65
N ALA A 139 8.47 17.89 -21.35
CA ALA A 139 9.33 17.26 -22.36
C ALA A 139 8.62 16.22 -23.26
N ILE A 140 7.38 15.88 -22.92
CA ILE A 140 6.48 14.98 -23.65
C ILE A 140 5.23 15.81 -23.95
N THR A 141 5.23 16.55 -25.06
CA THR A 141 4.06 17.34 -25.48
C THR A 141 2.94 16.38 -25.89
N ILE A 142 1.88 16.30 -25.07
CA ILE A 142 0.69 15.52 -25.40
C ILE A 142 -0.15 16.35 -26.37
N THR A 143 -0.57 15.76 -27.50
CA THR A 143 -1.46 16.47 -28.43
C THR A 143 -2.86 16.63 -27.81
N PRO A 144 -3.63 17.67 -28.17
CA PRO A 144 -5.00 17.84 -27.66
C PRO A 144 -5.88 16.59 -27.85
N GLU A 145 -5.68 15.86 -28.95
CA GLU A 145 -6.39 14.61 -29.24
C GLU A 145 -6.07 13.48 -28.25
N GLN A 146 -4.81 13.36 -27.83
CA GLN A 146 -4.39 12.38 -26.83
C GLN A 146 -4.96 12.70 -25.44
N PHE A 147 -5.10 14.00 -25.12
CA PHE A 147 -5.73 14.45 -23.89
C PHE A 147 -7.22 14.09 -23.85
N ASP A 148 -7.95 14.37 -24.93
CA ASP A 148 -9.37 14.03 -25.02
C ASP A 148 -9.61 12.52 -25.04
N HIS A 149 -8.71 11.77 -25.68
CA HIS A 149 -8.70 10.31 -25.60
C HIS A 149 -8.49 9.83 -24.15
N GLN A 150 -7.57 10.44 -23.40
CA GLN A 150 -7.33 10.09 -22.00
C GLN A 150 -8.56 10.39 -21.11
N ILE A 151 -9.24 11.51 -21.32
CA ILE A 151 -10.50 11.81 -20.63
C ILE A 151 -11.56 10.75 -20.94
N THR A 152 -11.66 10.34 -22.21
CA THR A 152 -12.62 9.30 -22.63
C THR A 152 -12.32 7.96 -21.94
N LEU A 153 -11.04 7.57 -21.87
CA LEU A 153 -10.63 6.39 -21.12
C LEU A 153 -10.96 6.51 -19.63
N MET A 154 -10.72 7.67 -19.01
CA MET A 154 -11.06 7.91 -17.60
C MET A 154 -12.55 7.77 -17.32
N LYS A 155 -13.42 8.26 -18.22
CA LYS A 155 -14.88 8.08 -18.11
C LYS A 155 -15.31 6.61 -18.18
N SER A 156 -14.53 5.77 -18.87
CA SER A 156 -14.78 4.33 -18.97
C SER A 156 -14.19 3.51 -17.82
N THR A 157 -13.65 4.17 -16.78
CA THR A 157 -12.98 3.49 -15.66
C THR A 157 -13.95 2.58 -14.92
N LYS A 158 -13.49 1.36 -14.61
CA LYS A 158 -14.23 0.34 -13.87
C LYS A 158 -13.64 0.13 -12.47
N PRO A 159 -14.42 -0.38 -11.49
CA PRO A 159 -13.94 -0.61 -10.12
C PRO A 159 -12.68 -1.48 -10.02
N TYR A 160 -12.53 -2.49 -10.89
CA TYR A 160 -11.33 -3.33 -10.89
C TYR A 160 -10.06 -2.57 -11.28
N GLN A 161 -10.18 -1.54 -12.12
CA GLN A 161 -9.04 -0.71 -12.52
C GLN A 161 -8.59 0.16 -11.35
N MET A 162 -9.51 0.66 -10.52
CA MET A 162 -9.18 1.38 -9.28
C MET A 162 -8.47 0.47 -8.28
N ALA A 163 -8.97 -0.76 -8.10
CA ALA A 163 -8.34 -1.74 -7.23
C ALA A 163 -6.92 -2.11 -7.70
N LEU A 164 -6.75 -2.29 -9.01
CA LEU A 164 -5.45 -2.60 -9.61
C LEU A 164 -4.49 -1.41 -9.51
N ASP A 165 -4.94 -0.20 -9.77
CA ASP A 165 -4.15 1.02 -9.61
C ASP A 165 -3.67 1.18 -8.15
N TYR A 166 -4.59 0.99 -7.19
CA TYR A 166 -4.24 0.97 -5.77
C TYR A 166 -3.19 -0.08 -5.45
N PHE A 167 -3.36 -1.31 -5.95
CA PHE A 167 -2.43 -2.41 -5.73
C PHE A 167 -1.04 -2.09 -6.29
N ILE A 168 -0.95 -1.64 -7.55
CA ILE A 168 0.33 -1.30 -8.19
C ILE A 168 1.04 -0.17 -7.44
N LYS A 169 0.33 0.92 -7.12
CA LYS A 169 0.90 2.04 -6.35
C LYS A 169 1.37 1.59 -4.97
N SER A 170 0.63 0.70 -4.32
CA SER A 170 1.01 0.11 -3.04
C SER A 170 2.27 -0.76 -3.16
N CYS A 171 2.39 -1.57 -4.21
CA CYS A 171 3.61 -2.33 -4.48
C CYS A 171 4.81 -1.42 -4.69
N LEU A 172 4.65 -0.32 -5.43
CA LEU A 172 5.74 0.63 -5.69
C LEU A 172 6.22 1.30 -4.40
N ILE A 173 5.30 1.87 -3.61
CA ILE A 173 5.63 2.53 -2.34
C ILE A 173 6.22 1.53 -1.35
N GLY A 174 5.62 0.34 -1.24
CA GLY A 174 6.07 -0.73 -0.35
C GLY A 174 7.46 -1.26 -0.72
N PHE A 175 7.78 -1.36 -2.00
CA PHE A 175 9.09 -1.77 -2.48
C PHE A 175 10.20 -0.80 -2.06
N PHE A 176 10.00 0.50 -2.24
CA PHE A 176 11.01 1.49 -1.80
C PHE A 176 11.18 1.49 -0.28
N LEU A 177 10.07 1.45 0.46
CA LEU A 177 10.11 1.41 1.93
C LEU A 177 10.74 0.12 2.46
N SER A 178 10.49 -1.03 1.84
CA SER A 178 11.08 -2.29 2.28
C SER A 178 12.60 -2.28 2.14
N ILE A 179 13.14 -1.71 1.05
CA ILE A 179 14.59 -1.55 0.86
C ILE A 179 15.17 -0.62 1.93
N LEU A 180 14.58 0.56 2.12
CA LEU A 180 15.06 1.55 3.09
C LEU A 180 15.09 0.97 4.51
N LEU A 181 14.00 0.33 4.94
CA LEU A 181 13.90 -0.26 6.28
C LEU A 181 14.80 -1.48 6.44
N ALA A 182 14.94 -2.31 5.40
CA ALA A 182 15.86 -3.45 5.43
C ALA A 182 17.32 -3.00 5.60
N ILE A 183 17.71 -1.86 5.01
CA ILE A 183 19.04 -1.26 5.21
C ILE A 183 19.19 -0.69 6.62
N ILE A 184 18.22 0.10 7.08
CA ILE A 184 18.25 0.74 8.41
C ILE A 184 18.33 -0.29 9.54
N LEU A 185 17.58 -1.38 9.42
CA LEU A 185 17.47 -2.41 10.47
C LEU A 185 18.48 -3.55 10.32
N ARG A 186 19.28 -3.55 9.24
CA ARG A 186 20.31 -4.56 8.98
C ARG A 186 21.30 -4.61 10.14
N ARG A 187 21.60 -5.83 10.60
CA ARG A 187 22.66 -6.07 11.58
C ARG A 187 23.35 -7.38 11.26
N THR A 188 24.68 -7.34 11.14
CA THR A 188 25.52 -8.51 10.81
C THR A 188 26.22 -9.12 12.02
N ASP A 189 26.36 -8.36 13.12
CA ASP A 189 27.16 -8.78 14.27
C ASP A 189 26.31 -8.95 15.53
N ILE A 190 26.53 -10.08 16.21
CA ILE A 190 25.98 -10.37 17.54
C ILE A 190 26.80 -9.54 18.53
N LYS A 191 26.16 -8.66 19.30
CA LYS A 191 26.83 -8.07 20.47
C LYS A 191 27.00 -9.18 21.50
N THR A 192 28.21 -9.73 21.60
CA THR A 192 28.69 -10.55 22.73
C THR A 192 28.62 -9.79 24.03
#